data_AF-A0A327W4K1-F1
#
_entry.id   AF-A0A327W4K1-F1
#
_cell.length_a   1.000
_cell.length_b   1.000
_cell.length_c   1.000
_cell.angle_alpha   90.00
_cell.angle_beta   90.00
_cell.angle_gamma   90.00
#
_symmetry.space_group_name_H-M   'P 1'
#
loop_
_entity.id
_entity.type
_entity.pdbx_description
1 polymer ?
#
loop_
_entity_poly.entity_id
_entity_poly.type
_entity_poly.pdbx_seq_one_letter_code
_entity_poly.pdbx_strand_id
1 'polypeptide(L)' 'MYKDGIGGEHYYLTVEEYKYIQQSLNFGGIPTYLIYDKKGALKQQFTGYPGNEVMLKRIEVAMENPDKK' A
#
# COMPACT_ATOMS: atom_id res chain seq x y z
N MET A 1 15.40 -8.46 -19.20
CA MET A 1 14.31 -9.25 -18.56
C MET A 1 14.58 -9.24 -17.06
N TYR A 2 13.82 -8.48 -16.27
CA TYR A 2 13.94 -8.52 -14.81
C TYR A 2 13.48 -9.91 -14.34
N LYS A 3 14.42 -10.67 -13.76
CA LYS A 3 14.34 -12.13 -13.58
C LYS A 3 14.07 -12.54 -12.13
N ASP A 4 13.77 -11.57 -11.27
CA ASP A 4 13.42 -11.80 -9.88
C ASP A 4 11.99 -11.29 -9.67
N GLY A 5 11.15 -12.06 -8.99
CA GLY A 5 9.75 -11.73 -8.76
C GLY A 5 9.56 -10.37 -8.07
N ILE A 6 8.31 -9.93 -7.94
CA ILE A 6 7.98 -8.76 -7.13
C ILE A 6 8.45 -9.06 -5.70
N GLY A 7 9.39 -8.27 -5.17
CA GLY A 7 9.89 -8.46 -3.80
C GLY A 7 8.78 -8.32 -2.75
N GLY A 8 8.99 -8.88 -1.57
CA GLY A 8 8.05 -8.82 -0.44
C GLY A 8 7.30 -10.12 -0.18
N GLU A 9 6.33 -10.07 0.73
CA GLU A 9 5.45 -11.18 1.07
C GLU A 9 4.18 -11.14 0.20
N HIS A 10 3.78 -12.30 -0.31
CA HIS A 10 2.63 -12.43 -1.23
C HIS A 10 1.72 -13.54 -0.73
N TYR A 11 0.44 -13.21 -0.58
CA TYR A 11 -0.59 -14.15 -0.12
C TYR A 11 -1.75 -14.15 -1.11
N TYR A 12 -2.17 -15.34 -1.53
CA TYR A 12 -3.45 -15.49 -2.22
C TYR A 12 -4.55 -15.55 -1.18
N LEU A 13 -5.64 -14.83 -1.45
CA LEU A 13 -6.79 -14.75 -0.56
C LEU A 13 -7.93 -15.60 -1.12
N THR A 14 -8.63 -16.29 -0.24
CA THR A 14 -9.97 -16.81 -0.50
C THR A 14 -10.96 -15.65 -0.70
N VAL A 15 -12.14 -15.96 -1.23
CA VAL A 15 -13.21 -14.96 -1.43
C VAL A 15 -13.65 -14.34 -0.09
N GLU A 16 -13.64 -15.12 0.98
CA GLU A 16 -14.03 -14.69 2.33
C GLU A 16 -13.00 -13.75 2.94
N GLU A 17 -11.71 -14.10 2.86
CA GLU A 17 -10.60 -13.25 3.30
C GLU A 17 -10.54 -11.95 2.52
N TYR A 18 -10.72 -12.01 1.19
CA TYR A 18 -10.80 -10.81 0.35
C TYR A 18 -11.93 -9.88 0.79
N LYS A 19 -13.14 -10.41 1.01
CA LYS A 19 -14.29 -9.61 1.48
C LYS A 19 -14.02 -8.99 2.85
N TYR A 20 -13.45 -9.77 3.77
CA TYR A 20 -13.10 -9.29 5.10
C TYR A 20 -12.08 -8.15 5.04
N ILE A 21 -11.01 -8.31 4.27
CA ILE A 21 -9.96 -7.30 4.09
C ILE A 21 -10.53 -6.05 3.40
N GLN A 22 -11.34 -6.22 2.36
CA GLN A 22 -12.00 -5.13 1.64
C GLN A 22 -12.88 -4.29 2.57
N GLN A 23 -13.66 -4.93 3.44
CA GLN A 23 -14.51 -4.25 4.43
C GLN A 23 -13.68 -3.59 5.54
N SER A 24 -12.68 -4.31 6.07
CA SER A 24 -11.85 -3.84 7.18
C SER A 24 -10.98 -2.64 6.80
N LEU A 25 -10.47 -2.63 5.57
CA LEU A 25 -9.62 -1.56 5.04
C LEU A 25 -10.40 -0.56 4.18
N ASN A 26 -11.71 -0.75 4.00
CA ASN A 26 -12.61 0.15 3.28
C ASN A 26 -12.11 0.58 1.88
N PHE A 27 -11.80 -0.38 1.00
CA PHE A 27 -11.46 -0.10 -0.40
C PHE A 27 -12.47 -0.71 -1.38
N GLY A 28 -12.62 -0.10 -2.55
CA GLY A 28 -13.66 -0.48 -3.53
C GLY A 28 -13.18 -1.22 -4.77
N GLY A 29 -11.87 -1.34 -4.97
CA GLY A 29 -11.32 -1.97 -6.19
C GLY A 29 -9.84 -2.28 -6.11
N ILE A 30 -9.32 -2.90 -7.17
CA ILE A 30 -7.92 -3.30 -7.30
C ILE A 30 -7.25 -2.62 -8.52
N PRO A 31 -5.93 -2.40 -8.49
CA PRO A 31 -5.06 -2.51 -7.31
C PRO A 31 -5.35 -1.40 -6.29
N THR A 32 -5.22 -1.70 -4.99
CA THR A 32 -5.28 -0.70 -3.90
C THR A 32 -3.98 -0.75 -3.11
N TYR A 33 -3.47 0.44 -2.77
CA TYR A 33 -2.22 0.62 -2.04
C TYR A 33 -2.52 1.27 -0.69
N LEU A 34 -1.94 0.72 0.38
CA LEU A 34 -1.95 1.27 1.72
C LEU A 34 -0.50 1.55 2.12
N ILE A 35 -0.19 2.78 2.50
CA ILE A 35 1.15 3.19 2.93
C ILE A 35 1.10 3.54 4.41
N TYR A 36 1.88 2.79 5.19
CA TYR A 36 2.04 2.98 6.63
C TYR A 36 3.37 3.65 6.93
N ASP A 37 3.42 4.46 7.99
CA ASP A 37 4.68 4.97 8.52
C ASP A 37 5.43 3.93 9.37
N LYS A 38 6.62 4.30 9.85
CA LYS A 38 7.46 3.45 10.71
C LYS A 38 6.84 3.12 12.08
N LYS A 39 5.78 3.82 12.48
CA LYS A 39 5.02 3.58 13.72
C LYS A 39 3.80 2.69 13.46
N GLY A 40 3.58 2.24 12.22
CA GLY A 40 2.44 1.44 11.82
C GLY A 40 1.16 2.25 11.61
N ALA A 41 1.23 3.57 11.53
CA ALA A 41 0.06 4.41 11.27
C ALA A 41 -0.20 4.53 9.77
N LEU A 42 -1.44 4.26 9.33
CA LEU A 42 -1.85 4.44 7.93
C LEU A 42 -1.78 5.93 7.56
N LYS A 43 -0.96 6.27 6.55
CA LYS A 43 -0.81 7.65 6.06
C LYS A 43 -1.57 7.90 4.78
N GLN A 44 -1.61 6.91 3.90
CA GLN A 44 -2.19 7.06 2.58
C GLN A 44 -2.87 5.77 2.15
N GLN A 45 -4.01 5.93 1.48
CA GLN A 45 -4.77 4.85 0.86
C GLN A 45 -5.30 5.35 -0.48
N PHE A 46 -5.08 4.59 -1.55
CA PHE A 46 -5.58 4.93 -2.89
C PHE A 46 -5.74 3.69 -3.77
N THR A 47 -6.66 3.77 -4.71
CA THR A 47 -6.94 2.73 -5.71
C THR A 47 -6.44 3.18 -7.08
N GLY A 48 -5.95 2.23 -7.86
CA GLY A 48 -5.30 2.46 -9.15
C GLY A 48 -3.81 2.74 -9.02
N TYR A 49 -3.04 2.35 -10.04
CA TYR A 49 -1.62 2.63 -10.07
C TYR A 49 -1.37 4.10 -10.47
N PRO A 50 -0.71 4.92 -9.63
CA PRO A 50 -0.56 6.35 -9.89
C PRO A 50 0.63 6.69 -10.79
N GLY A 51 1.43 5.70 -11.21
CA GLY A 51 2.68 5.90 -11.92
C GLY A 51 3.89 6.02 -10.99
N ASN A 52 5.08 5.73 -11.52
CA ASN A 52 6.31 5.56 -10.73
C ASN A 52 6.68 6.81 -9.92
N GLU A 53 6.64 7.98 -10.56
CA GLU A 53 7.04 9.26 -9.94
C GLU A 53 6.12 9.62 -8.77
N VAL A 54 4.81 9.48 -8.97
CA VAL A 54 3.83 9.77 -7.92
C VAL A 54 3.95 8.75 -6.78
N MET A 55 4.18 7.47 -7.10
CA MET A 55 4.37 6.44 -6.08
C MET A 55 5.59 6.73 -5.20
N LEU A 56 6.73 7.09 -5.80
CA LEU A 56 7.95 7.42 -5.06
C LEU A 56 7.72 8.59 -4.10
N LYS A 57 7.13 9.68 -4.58
CA LYS A 57 6.82 10.86 -3.76
C LYS A 57 5.91 10.52 -2.59
N ARG A 58 4.91 9.64 -2.79
CA ARG A 58 4.01 9.19 -1.72
C ARG A 58 4.76 8.40 -0.66
N ILE A 59 5.69 7.54 -1.05
CA ILE A 59 6.51 6.76 -0.12
C ILE A 59 7.41 7.70 0.70
N GLU A 60 8.09 8.65 0.05
CA GLU A 60 8.95 9.63 0.72
C GLU A 60 8.20 10.42 1.78
N VAL A 61 7.00 10.94 1.45
CA VAL A 61 6.14 11.67 2.40
C VAL A 61 5.73 10.81 3.60
N ALA A 62 5.52 9.50 3.43
CA ALA A 62 5.19 8.61 4.54
C ALA A 62 6.40 8.28 5.43
N MET A 63 7.61 8.44 4.90
CA MET A 63 8.89 8.18 5.58
C MET A 63 9.45 9.43 6.28
N GLU A 64 9.10 10.62 5.80
CA GLU A 64 9.37 11.88 6.48
C GLU A 64 8.63 11.93 7.82
N ASN A 65 9.38 12.11 8.90
CA ASN A 65 8.88 12.08 10.26
C ASN A 65 8.34 13.49 10.62
N PRO A 66 7.01 13.74 10.66
CA PRO A 66 6.48 15.05 11.04
C PRO A 66 6.82 15.44 12.49
N ASP A 67 7.36 14.50 13.29
CA ASP A 67 7.77 14.72 14.68
C ASP A 67 9.22 15.24 14.81
N LYS A 68 9.97 15.44 13.72
CA LYS A 68 11.23 16.20 13.77
C LYS A 68 10.93 17.70 13.70
N LYS A 69 10.55 18.28 14.84
CA LYS A 69 10.84 19.69 15.15
C LYS A 69 12.24 19.81 15.72
#